data_AF-A0A348UUW7-F1
#
_entry.id   AF-A0A348UUW7-F1
#
_cell.length_a   1.000
_cell.length_b   1.000
_cell.length_c   1.000
_cell.angle_alpha   90.00
_cell.angle_beta   90.00
_cell.angle_gamma   90.00
#
_symmetry.space_group_name_H-M   'P 1'
#
loop_
_entity.id
_entity.type
_entity.pdbx_description
1 polymer ?
#
loop_
_entity_poly.entity_id
_entity_poly.type
_entity_poly.pdbx_seq_one_letter_code
_entity_poly.pdbx_strand_id
1 'polypeptide(L)'
;AHGIADDALTTTMLAMTCPVLICPSMNTDMYQNIRVQKNLDLLEETGIHILDPDSGVLACRTSGAGRLPEPWFIFDRACAFFYKKDLKAKTVLVSAGPTVEPIDPVRFISNHSSGKMGYAIAGAAEKRGANVILVSGPVSLDPPVGVTRVSVGSCDQMYDAMLDHLDQADIIIKVAAVGDFKPVSVQAHKIKKSGTQGAVTLELTQNKDILKAIGLKKRKNQYLVGFAAETRDLETYAVGKMEKKQLYMIVANIVGKSGSGFKADTNKVKLFTRDGQVTDLPLMTKEKVAHAILDAVVRAVS
;
A
#
# COMPACT_ATOMS: atom_id res chain seq x y z
N ALA A 1 11.89 -7.53 -32.96
CA ALA A 1 13.29 -7.16 -33.21
C ALA A 1 13.54 -6.91 -34.69
N HIS A 2 13.46 -7.92 -35.58
CA HIS A 2 13.91 -7.80 -36.98
C HIS A 2 12.82 -7.70 -38.04
N GLY A 3 11.55 -7.46 -37.66
CA GLY A 3 10.46 -7.26 -38.62
C GLY A 3 10.00 -8.51 -39.37
N ILE A 4 10.29 -9.71 -38.86
CA ILE A 4 9.82 -10.97 -39.44
C ILE A 4 8.31 -11.10 -39.21
N ALA A 5 7.55 -11.49 -40.23
CA ALA A 5 6.11 -11.73 -40.20
C ALA A 5 5.72 -12.92 -41.10
N ASP A 6 6.20 -14.10 -40.72
CA ASP A 6 6.03 -15.37 -41.43
C ASP A 6 5.00 -16.31 -40.75
N ASP A 7 4.45 -15.90 -39.60
CA ASP A 7 3.36 -16.59 -38.92
C ASP A 7 2.26 -15.63 -38.42
N ALA A 8 1.16 -16.18 -37.91
CA ALA A 8 0.03 -15.39 -37.43
C ALA A 8 0.39 -14.46 -36.25
N LEU A 9 1.24 -14.91 -35.33
CA LEU A 9 1.63 -14.13 -34.14
C LEU A 9 2.51 -12.95 -34.55
N THR A 10 3.57 -13.21 -35.30
CA THR A 10 4.54 -12.23 -35.79
C THR A 10 3.89 -11.22 -36.76
N THR A 11 2.98 -11.68 -37.63
CA THR A 11 2.17 -10.79 -38.47
C THR A 11 1.27 -9.87 -37.63
N THR A 12 0.62 -10.42 -36.60
CA THR A 12 -0.22 -9.62 -35.69
C THR A 12 0.62 -8.60 -34.93
N MET A 13 1.79 -9.01 -34.43
CA MET A 13 2.73 -8.15 -33.70
C MET A 13 3.19 -6.93 -34.51
N LEU A 14 3.36 -7.06 -35.83
CA LEU A 14 3.71 -5.91 -36.68
C LEU A 14 2.56 -4.92 -36.89
N ALA A 15 1.30 -5.37 -36.77
CA ALA A 15 0.13 -4.53 -36.97
C ALA A 15 -0.41 -3.91 -35.67
N MET A 16 0.04 -4.37 -34.50
CA MET A 16 -0.43 -3.89 -33.21
C MET A 16 0.02 -2.45 -32.91
N THR A 17 -0.91 -1.64 -32.41
CA THR A 17 -0.68 -0.25 -31.99
C THR A 17 -0.89 -0.03 -30.49
N CYS A 18 -1.27 -1.08 -29.76
CA CYS A 18 -1.42 -1.07 -28.31
C CYS A 18 -0.10 -1.41 -27.60
N PRO A 19 0.03 -1.12 -26.29
CA PRO A 19 1.18 -1.57 -25.51
C PRO A 19 1.36 -3.09 -25.57
N VAL A 20 2.60 -3.54 -25.72
CA VAL A 20 2.96 -4.96 -25.77
C VAL A 20 3.82 -5.30 -24.57
N LEU A 21 3.46 -6.39 -23.88
CA LEU A 21 4.29 -7.05 -22.88
C LEU A 21 4.81 -8.39 -23.43
N ILE A 22 6.12 -8.60 -23.45
CA ILE A 22 6.75 -9.88 -23.74
C ILE A 22 7.30 -10.45 -22.44
N CYS A 23 7.01 -11.73 -22.17
CA CYS A 23 7.54 -12.48 -21.03
C CYS A 23 8.46 -13.59 -21.56
N PRO A 24 9.78 -13.35 -21.67
CA PRO A 24 10.71 -14.36 -22.15
C PRO A 24 10.69 -15.59 -21.23
N SER A 25 10.74 -16.78 -21.83
CA SER A 25 10.84 -18.05 -21.10
C SER A 25 11.73 -19.00 -21.89
N MET A 26 12.90 -19.32 -21.34
CA MET A 26 13.91 -20.15 -21.97
C MET A 26 14.94 -20.64 -20.95
N ASN A 27 15.83 -21.55 -21.36
CA ASN A 27 16.96 -21.94 -20.53
C ASN A 27 17.88 -20.74 -20.21
N THR A 28 18.55 -20.75 -19.05
CA THR A 28 19.46 -19.67 -18.60
C THR A 28 20.51 -19.28 -19.64
N ASP A 29 21.18 -20.25 -20.26
CA ASP A 29 22.26 -19.97 -21.21
C ASP A 29 21.71 -19.35 -22.51
N MET A 30 20.47 -19.69 -22.87
CA MET A 30 19.76 -19.05 -23.97
C MET A 30 19.39 -17.61 -23.61
N TYR A 31 18.84 -17.39 -22.42
CA TYR A 31 18.43 -16.05 -21.96
C TYR A 31 19.64 -15.11 -21.90
N GLN A 32 20.74 -15.58 -21.28
CA GLN A 32 21.97 -14.82 -21.13
C GLN A 32 22.79 -14.68 -22.42
N ASN A 33 22.40 -15.36 -23.51
CA ASN A 33 23.09 -15.24 -24.78
C ASN A 33 23.06 -13.78 -25.27
N ILE A 34 24.23 -13.24 -25.61
CA ILE A 34 24.38 -11.84 -26.05
C ILE A 34 23.46 -11.48 -27.23
N ARG A 35 23.12 -12.45 -28.10
CA ARG A 35 22.21 -12.22 -29.23
C ARG A 35 20.76 -12.05 -28.76
N VAL A 36 20.34 -12.81 -27.75
CA VAL A 36 19.01 -12.69 -27.15
C VAL A 36 18.90 -11.38 -26.38
N GLN A 37 19.88 -11.06 -25.54
CA GLN A 37 19.91 -9.80 -24.79
C GLN A 37 19.84 -8.58 -25.74
N LYS A 38 20.67 -8.54 -26.81
CA LYS A 38 20.58 -7.48 -27.83
C LYS A 38 19.21 -7.39 -28.52
N ASN A 39 18.52 -8.51 -28.71
CA ASN A 39 17.19 -8.50 -29.30
C ASN A 39 16.15 -7.97 -28.31
N LEU A 40 16.28 -8.27 -27.01
CA LEU A 40 15.42 -7.75 -25.96
C LEU A 40 15.64 -6.24 -25.78
N ASP A 41 16.89 -5.78 -25.74
CA ASP A 41 17.25 -4.36 -25.68
C ASP A 41 16.62 -3.59 -26.85
N LEU A 42 16.76 -4.11 -28.08
CA LEU A 42 16.15 -3.50 -29.28
C LEU A 42 14.62 -3.46 -29.19
N LEU A 43 13.98 -4.49 -28.63
CA LEU A 43 12.52 -4.49 -28.42
C LEU A 43 12.13 -3.39 -27.42
N GLU A 44 12.85 -3.25 -26.31
CA GLU A 44 12.61 -2.20 -25.30
C GLU A 44 12.79 -0.79 -25.86
N GLU A 45 13.85 -0.55 -26.65
CA GLU A 45 14.09 0.72 -27.32
C GLU A 45 12.93 1.11 -28.27
N THR A 46 12.25 0.12 -28.86
CA THR A 46 11.08 0.33 -29.72
C THR A 46 9.76 0.48 -28.95
N GLY A 47 9.80 0.50 -27.63
CA GLY A 47 8.62 0.70 -26.76
C GLY A 47 7.87 -0.58 -26.38
N ILE A 48 8.43 -1.77 -26.69
CA ILE A 48 7.89 -3.05 -26.21
C ILE A 48 8.39 -3.29 -24.80
N HIS A 49 7.49 -3.66 -23.89
CA HIS A 49 7.88 -3.93 -22.51
C HIS A 49 8.33 -5.37 -22.34
N ILE A 50 9.51 -5.56 -21.76
CA ILE A 50 10.01 -6.89 -21.40
C ILE A 50 9.75 -7.10 -19.91
N LEU A 51 9.09 -8.21 -19.58
CA LEU A 51 9.02 -8.70 -18.21
C LEU A 51 10.13 -9.69 -18.00
N ASP A 52 11.10 -9.35 -17.16
CA ASP A 52 12.20 -10.24 -16.83
C ASP A 52 11.69 -11.60 -16.35
N PRO A 53 12.36 -12.70 -16.75
CA PRO A 53 12.02 -14.02 -16.26
C PRO A 53 12.37 -14.16 -14.77
N ASP A 54 11.64 -15.05 -14.11
CA ASP A 54 11.98 -15.50 -12.77
C ASP A 54 13.30 -16.28 -12.75
N SER A 55 13.89 -16.36 -11.55
CA SER A 55 14.99 -17.27 -11.25
C SER A 55 14.51 -18.47 -10.42
N GLY A 56 15.06 -19.65 -10.69
CA GLY A 56 14.73 -20.87 -9.95
C GLY A 56 15.23 -22.15 -10.61
N VAL A 57 14.87 -23.30 -10.03
CA VAL A 57 15.20 -24.61 -10.61
C VAL A 57 14.45 -24.77 -11.94
N LEU A 58 15.19 -24.81 -13.03
CA LEU A 58 14.67 -25.04 -14.37
C LEU A 58 14.47 -26.54 -14.61
N ALA A 59 13.70 -26.92 -15.63
CA ALA A 59 13.44 -28.31 -16.01
C ALA A 59 14.73 -29.16 -16.21
N CYS A 60 15.87 -28.50 -16.44
CA CYS A 60 17.20 -29.10 -16.59
C CYS A 60 17.99 -29.23 -15.27
N ARG A 61 17.38 -29.00 -14.10
CA ARG A 61 18.00 -29.06 -12.76
C ARG A 61 19.11 -28.04 -12.50
N THR A 62 19.28 -27.05 -13.37
CA THR A 62 20.11 -25.86 -13.12
C THR A 62 19.26 -24.74 -12.50
N SER A 63 19.89 -23.89 -11.70
CA SER A 63 19.27 -22.68 -11.15
C SER A 63 19.77 -21.47 -11.94
N GLY A 64 18.86 -20.64 -12.44
CA GLY A 64 19.20 -19.41 -13.16
C GLY A 64 17.98 -18.66 -13.67
N ALA A 65 18.20 -17.46 -14.22
CA ALA A 65 17.16 -16.65 -14.83
C ALA A 65 16.68 -17.29 -16.13
N GLY A 66 15.38 -17.24 -16.41
CA GLY A 66 14.80 -17.80 -17.65
C GLY A 66 13.47 -18.54 -17.44
N ARG A 67 13.07 -18.75 -16.18
CA ARG A 67 11.77 -19.32 -15.87
C ARG A 67 10.68 -18.29 -16.17
N LEU A 68 9.59 -18.72 -16.82
CA LEU A 68 8.41 -17.87 -16.97
C LEU A 68 7.92 -17.42 -15.58
N PRO A 69 7.68 -16.12 -15.35
CA PRO A 69 7.10 -15.66 -14.10
C PRO A 69 5.73 -16.28 -13.84
N GLU A 70 5.33 -16.36 -12.58
CA GLU A 70 4.02 -16.90 -12.22
C GLU A 70 2.87 -16.13 -12.89
N PRO A 71 1.78 -16.80 -13.34
CA PRO A 71 0.70 -16.14 -14.10
C PRO A 71 0.07 -14.93 -13.40
N TRP A 72 -0.03 -14.96 -12.07
CA TRP A 72 -0.58 -13.84 -11.28
C TRP A 72 0.32 -12.60 -11.34
N PHE A 73 1.65 -12.79 -11.40
CA PHE A 73 2.61 -11.70 -11.49
C PHE A 73 2.60 -11.08 -12.88
N ILE A 74 2.56 -11.91 -13.93
CA ILE A 74 2.37 -11.45 -15.32
C ILE A 74 1.09 -10.62 -15.43
N PHE A 75 -0.02 -11.11 -14.87
CA PHE A 75 -1.28 -10.39 -14.87
C PHE A 75 -1.20 -9.04 -14.13
N ASP A 76 -0.57 -9.00 -12.95
CA ASP A 76 -0.40 -7.76 -12.19
C ASP A 76 0.43 -6.72 -12.95
N ARG A 77 1.56 -7.13 -13.55
CA ARG A 77 2.41 -6.25 -14.37
C ARG A 77 1.72 -5.81 -15.65
N ALA A 78 0.94 -6.71 -16.29
CA ALA A 78 0.10 -6.37 -17.43
C ALA A 78 -0.95 -5.29 -17.06
N CYS A 79 -1.63 -5.44 -15.93
CA CYS A 79 -2.56 -4.44 -15.41
C CYS A 79 -1.86 -3.10 -15.14
N ALA A 80 -0.63 -3.10 -14.62
CA ALA A 80 0.13 -1.90 -14.32
C ALA A 80 0.40 -1.01 -15.57
N PHE A 81 0.39 -1.55 -16.79
CA PHE A 81 0.55 -0.75 -18.02
C PHE A 81 -0.62 0.19 -18.29
N PHE A 82 -1.82 -0.19 -17.89
CA PHE A 82 -3.02 0.60 -18.16
C PHE A 82 -3.17 1.82 -17.23
N TYR A 83 -2.33 1.94 -16.21
CA TYR A 83 -2.35 3.07 -15.30
C TYR A 83 -1.38 4.16 -15.73
N LYS A 84 -1.88 5.39 -15.72
CA LYS A 84 -1.06 6.59 -15.93
C LYS A 84 0.06 6.64 -14.89
N LYS A 85 1.28 6.93 -15.34
CA LYS A 85 2.47 7.07 -14.47
C LYS A 85 2.59 8.48 -13.90
N ASP A 86 1.50 9.03 -13.39
CA ASP A 86 1.41 10.41 -12.88
C ASP A 86 1.99 10.59 -11.47
N LEU A 87 2.37 9.51 -10.80
CA LEU A 87 3.15 9.52 -9.57
C LEU A 87 4.62 9.18 -9.79
N LYS A 88 5.09 9.13 -11.05
CA LYS A 88 6.50 8.89 -11.37
C LYS A 88 7.39 9.89 -10.63
N ALA A 89 8.47 9.38 -10.04
CA ALA A 89 9.42 10.14 -9.22
C ALA A 89 8.84 10.77 -7.93
N LYS A 90 7.63 10.37 -7.51
CA LYS A 90 7.09 10.71 -6.19
C LYS A 90 7.30 9.56 -5.22
N THR A 91 7.59 9.88 -3.98
CA THR A 91 7.63 8.91 -2.88
C THR A 91 6.34 8.97 -2.09
N VAL A 92 5.64 7.83 -1.98
CA VAL A 92 4.40 7.68 -1.22
C VAL A 92 4.64 6.82 0.02
N LEU A 93 4.49 7.44 1.20
CA LEU A 93 4.60 6.78 2.49
C LEU A 93 3.21 6.42 3.02
N VAL A 94 2.94 5.13 3.20
CA VAL A 94 1.64 4.61 3.63
C VAL A 94 1.78 3.86 4.95
N SER A 95 0.92 4.17 5.93
CA SER A 95 0.78 3.32 7.12
C SER A 95 -0.42 2.38 6.96
N ALA A 96 -0.28 1.09 7.29
CA ALA A 96 -1.36 0.10 7.21
C ALA A 96 -1.39 -0.88 8.40
N GLY A 97 -2.50 -1.59 8.54
CA GLY A 97 -2.68 -2.61 9.59
C GLY A 97 -3.09 -2.02 10.95
N PRO A 98 -3.27 -2.89 11.96
CA PRO A 98 -3.46 -2.48 13.35
C PRO A 98 -2.12 -2.23 14.06
N THR A 99 -2.12 -1.73 15.29
CA THR A 99 -0.96 -1.88 16.20
C THR A 99 -1.31 -2.84 17.33
N VAL A 100 -0.29 -3.44 17.94
CA VAL A 100 -0.40 -4.41 19.03
C VAL A 100 0.31 -3.84 20.25
N GLU A 101 -0.47 -3.58 21.30
CA GLU A 101 0.02 -3.06 22.58
C GLU A 101 0.04 -4.20 23.61
N PRO A 102 1.21 -4.78 23.92
CA PRO A 102 1.30 -5.97 24.77
C PRO A 102 0.91 -5.67 26.21
N ILE A 103 0.12 -6.56 26.81
CA ILE A 103 -0.21 -6.57 28.25
C ILE A 103 0.77 -7.50 28.98
N ASP A 104 0.96 -8.69 28.44
CA ASP A 104 1.91 -9.72 28.88
C ASP A 104 2.41 -10.50 27.63
N PRO A 105 3.29 -11.52 27.73
CA PRO A 105 3.79 -12.23 26.54
C PRO A 105 2.73 -12.99 25.73
N VAL A 106 1.48 -13.07 26.23
CA VAL A 106 0.38 -13.84 25.61
C VAL A 106 -0.79 -12.94 25.20
N ARG A 107 -1.00 -11.82 25.89
CA ARG A 107 -2.18 -10.96 25.73
C ARG A 107 -1.78 -9.56 25.28
N PHE A 108 -2.64 -8.94 24.48
CA PHE A 108 -2.42 -7.60 23.94
C PHE A 108 -3.74 -6.88 23.65
N ILE A 109 -3.64 -5.57 23.44
CA ILE A 109 -4.73 -4.70 22.96
C ILE A 109 -4.45 -4.35 21.50
N SER A 110 -5.46 -4.43 20.65
CA SER A 110 -5.33 -4.13 19.22
C SER A 110 -6.68 -3.75 18.59
N ASN A 111 -6.65 -3.37 17.32
CA ASN A 111 -7.80 -2.96 16.53
C ASN A 111 -8.12 -4.01 15.45
N HIS A 112 -9.37 -4.08 14.99
CA HIS A 112 -9.82 -5.06 13.99
C HIS A 112 -9.40 -4.74 12.53
N SER A 113 -8.36 -3.95 12.33
CA SER A 113 -7.91 -3.59 10.98
C SER A 113 -7.35 -4.80 10.24
N SER A 114 -7.82 -5.00 9.01
CA SER A 114 -7.26 -6.01 8.11
C SER A 114 -6.03 -5.53 7.35
N GLY A 115 -5.71 -4.24 7.39
CA GLY A 115 -4.68 -3.62 6.54
C GLY A 115 -5.05 -3.46 5.06
N LYS A 116 -6.09 -4.15 4.56
CA LYS A 116 -6.46 -4.19 3.12
C LYS A 116 -6.54 -2.83 2.44
N MET A 117 -7.05 -1.80 3.13
CA MET A 117 -7.15 -0.45 2.54
C MET A 117 -5.77 0.17 2.29
N GLY A 118 -4.84 0.02 3.23
CA GLY A 118 -3.49 0.60 3.11
C GLY A 118 -2.67 -0.14 2.06
N TYR A 119 -2.84 -1.47 1.99
CA TYR A 119 -2.23 -2.29 0.94
C TYR A 119 -2.78 -1.95 -0.45
N ALA A 120 -4.09 -1.73 -0.58
CA ALA A 120 -4.70 -1.28 -1.83
C ALA A 120 -4.16 0.09 -2.29
N ILE A 121 -3.98 1.03 -1.36
CA ILE A 121 -3.38 2.34 -1.65
C ILE A 121 -1.93 2.20 -2.08
N ALA A 122 -1.14 1.38 -1.37
CA ALA A 122 0.26 1.14 -1.72
C ALA A 122 0.41 0.54 -3.13
N GLY A 123 -0.37 -0.49 -3.45
CA GLY A 123 -0.36 -1.10 -4.78
C GLY A 123 -0.85 -0.16 -5.88
N ALA A 124 -1.91 0.62 -5.62
CA ALA A 124 -2.40 1.61 -6.58
C ALA A 124 -1.38 2.72 -6.85
N ALA A 125 -0.63 3.17 -5.83
CA ALA A 125 0.42 4.16 -5.97
C ALA A 125 1.61 3.61 -6.79
N GLU A 126 2.02 2.37 -6.53
CA GLU A 126 3.08 1.70 -7.29
C GLU A 126 2.70 1.53 -8.76
N LYS A 127 1.48 1.05 -9.05
CA LYS A 127 0.96 0.93 -10.42
C LYS A 127 0.95 2.28 -11.16
N ARG A 128 0.86 3.40 -10.45
CA ARG A 128 0.95 4.78 -10.98
C ARG A 128 2.37 5.34 -11.01
N GLY A 129 3.39 4.52 -10.74
CA GLY A 129 4.81 4.84 -10.88
C GLY A 129 5.46 5.45 -9.64
N ALA A 130 4.81 5.45 -8.48
CA ALA A 130 5.40 5.95 -7.24
C ALA A 130 6.46 5.01 -6.68
N ASN A 131 7.45 5.57 -5.99
CA ASN A 131 8.26 4.83 -5.02
C ASN A 131 7.46 4.68 -3.74
N VAL A 132 7.10 3.47 -3.33
CA VAL A 132 6.17 3.25 -2.20
C VAL A 132 6.87 2.64 -1.00
N ILE A 133 6.69 3.28 0.15
CA ILE A 133 7.12 2.79 1.46
C ILE A 133 5.86 2.48 2.28
N LEU A 134 5.68 1.23 2.66
CA LEU A 134 4.54 0.73 3.41
C LEU A 134 4.95 0.34 4.83
N VAL A 135 4.67 1.21 5.80
CA VAL A 135 4.84 0.91 7.24
C VAL A 135 3.62 0.10 7.71
N SER A 136 3.81 -1.19 7.89
CA SER A 136 2.72 -2.13 8.16
C SER A 136 2.80 -2.68 9.58
N GLY A 137 1.70 -2.53 10.31
CA GLY A 137 1.41 -3.35 11.49
C GLY A 137 1.16 -4.83 11.13
N PRO A 138 0.89 -5.68 12.15
CA PRO A 138 0.72 -7.11 11.94
C PRO A 138 -0.54 -7.44 11.15
N VAL A 139 -0.35 -7.97 9.93
CA VAL A 139 -1.39 -8.47 9.03
C VAL A 139 -0.87 -9.68 8.25
N SER A 140 -1.79 -10.52 7.75
CA SER A 140 -1.49 -11.69 6.92
C SER A 140 -1.54 -11.39 5.41
N LEU A 141 -1.18 -10.17 5.01
CA LEU A 141 -1.18 -9.74 3.62
C LEU A 141 0.25 -9.69 3.09
N ASP A 142 0.44 -10.18 1.86
CA ASP A 142 1.68 -9.98 1.13
C ASP A 142 1.78 -8.52 0.65
N PRO A 143 2.97 -7.90 0.72
CA PRO A 143 3.14 -6.56 0.18
C PRO A 143 2.88 -6.57 -1.34
N PRO A 144 2.27 -5.51 -1.90
CA PRO A 144 2.13 -5.41 -3.35
C PRO A 144 3.51 -5.40 -4.04
N VAL A 145 3.56 -5.85 -5.29
CA VAL A 145 4.78 -5.84 -6.12
C VAL A 145 5.40 -4.44 -6.13
N GLY A 146 6.73 -4.35 -6.02
CA GLY A 146 7.47 -3.07 -6.06
C GLY A 146 7.35 -2.19 -4.81
N VAL A 147 6.59 -2.61 -3.79
CA VAL A 147 6.41 -1.85 -2.55
C VAL A 147 7.44 -2.26 -1.49
N THR A 148 8.16 -1.28 -0.93
CA THR A 148 9.07 -1.51 0.20
C THR A 148 8.27 -1.57 1.50
N ARG A 149 8.23 -2.74 2.14
CA ARG A 149 7.51 -2.93 3.41
C ARG A 149 8.44 -2.76 4.61
N VAL A 150 8.02 -1.93 5.57
CA VAL A 150 8.62 -1.79 6.91
C VAL A 150 7.64 -2.39 7.92
N SER A 151 8.01 -3.51 8.54
CA SER A 151 7.15 -4.19 9.51
C SER A 151 7.32 -3.63 10.92
N VAL A 152 6.21 -3.33 11.58
CA VAL A 152 6.17 -2.81 12.97
C VAL A 152 5.13 -3.57 13.79
N GLY A 153 5.31 -3.62 15.10
CA GLY A 153 4.40 -4.27 16.04
C GLY A 153 3.49 -3.30 16.80
N SER A 154 4.06 -2.25 17.39
CA SER A 154 3.35 -1.31 18.28
C SER A 154 3.15 0.09 17.68
N CYS A 155 2.34 0.91 18.35
CA CYS A 155 2.20 2.32 18.02
C CYS A 155 3.52 3.08 18.06
N ASP A 156 4.38 2.82 19.06
CA ASP A 156 5.68 3.48 19.17
C ASP A 156 6.60 3.11 18.00
N GLN A 157 6.66 1.83 17.63
CA GLN A 157 7.46 1.40 16.47
C GLN A 157 6.93 1.99 15.16
N MET A 158 5.61 2.05 15.00
CA MET A 158 5.00 2.70 13.83
C MET A 158 5.28 4.21 13.82
N TYR A 159 5.27 4.86 14.98
CA TYR A 159 5.61 6.28 15.11
C TYR A 159 7.02 6.54 14.62
N ASP A 160 7.99 5.80 15.14
CA ASP A 160 9.41 5.97 14.81
C ASP A 160 9.63 5.70 13.30
N ALA A 161 9.16 4.56 12.79
CA ALA A 161 9.29 4.20 11.38
C ALA A 161 8.66 5.23 10.41
N MET A 162 7.50 5.79 10.77
CA MET A 162 6.86 6.83 9.94
C MET A 162 7.63 8.14 9.95
N LEU A 163 8.28 8.51 11.05
CA LEU A 163 9.10 9.72 11.13
C LEU A 163 10.44 9.53 10.42
N ASP A 164 11.07 8.37 10.54
CA ASP A 164 12.35 8.07 9.89
C ASP A 164 12.28 8.17 8.35
N HIS A 165 11.11 7.86 7.79
CA HIS A 165 10.85 7.96 6.34
C HIS A 165 10.13 9.23 5.93
N LEU A 166 9.79 10.12 6.89
CA LEU A 166 8.97 11.30 6.60
C LEU A 166 9.65 12.22 5.59
N ASP A 167 10.95 12.50 5.76
CA ASP A 167 11.65 13.47 4.91
C ASP A 167 11.75 13.02 3.45
N GLN A 168 11.76 11.71 3.20
CA GLN A 168 11.85 11.12 1.86
C GLN A 168 10.52 11.18 1.09
N ALA A 169 9.39 11.32 1.80
CA ALA A 169 8.06 11.24 1.21
C ALA A 169 7.60 12.58 0.62
N ASP A 170 6.86 12.53 -0.49
CA ASP A 170 6.09 13.67 -1.02
C ASP A 170 4.64 13.59 -0.54
N ILE A 171 4.11 12.37 -0.46
CA ILE A 171 2.72 12.06 -0.11
C ILE A 171 2.73 11.09 1.07
N ILE A 172 2.01 11.42 2.13
CA ILE A 172 1.89 10.60 3.34
C ILE A 172 0.42 10.24 3.54
N ILE A 173 0.11 8.94 3.56
CA ILE A 173 -1.25 8.43 3.71
C ILE A 173 -1.35 7.59 4.98
N LYS A 174 -2.02 8.13 5.99
CA LYS A 174 -2.18 7.48 7.28
C LYS A 174 -3.50 6.71 7.36
N VAL A 175 -3.46 5.43 6.96
CA VAL A 175 -4.59 4.48 7.03
C VAL A 175 -4.57 3.58 8.27
N ALA A 176 -3.42 3.33 8.88
CA ALA A 176 -3.29 2.36 9.95
C ALA A 176 -4.27 2.64 11.11
N ALA A 177 -4.86 1.57 11.65
CA ALA A 177 -5.70 1.63 12.85
C ALA A 177 -4.80 1.49 14.07
N VAL A 178 -4.24 2.63 14.48
CA VAL A 178 -3.34 2.73 15.62
C VAL A 178 -4.15 2.73 16.90
N GLY A 179 -3.74 1.94 17.89
CA GLY A 179 -4.39 1.92 19.20
C GLY A 179 -4.24 3.26 19.93
N ASP A 180 -5.34 3.82 20.41
CA ASP A 180 -5.36 5.10 21.13
C ASP A 180 -4.71 5.02 22.52
N PHE A 181 -4.65 3.82 23.10
CA PHE A 181 -4.14 3.56 24.44
C PHE A 181 -3.21 2.34 24.46
N LYS A 182 -2.28 2.32 25.41
CA LYS A 182 -1.40 1.19 25.73
C LYS A 182 -1.33 0.94 27.23
N PRO A 183 -0.99 -0.28 27.69
CA PRO A 183 -0.76 -0.55 29.11
C PRO A 183 0.35 0.33 29.69
N VAL A 184 0.16 0.83 30.92
CA VAL A 184 1.19 1.61 31.65
C VAL A 184 2.43 0.75 31.92
N SER A 185 2.23 -0.53 32.25
CA SER A 185 3.29 -1.50 32.47
C SER A 185 3.00 -2.80 31.74
N VAL A 186 3.98 -3.31 31.00
CA VAL A 186 3.93 -4.65 30.38
C VAL A 186 4.46 -5.68 31.38
N GLN A 187 3.69 -6.72 31.65
CA GLN A 187 4.10 -7.77 32.58
C GLN A 187 5.07 -8.75 31.90
N ALA A 188 6.18 -9.10 32.57
CA ALA A 188 7.17 -10.03 32.03
C ALA A 188 6.67 -11.49 31.95
N HIS A 189 5.66 -11.82 32.73
CA HIS A 189 5.07 -13.15 32.79
C HIS A 189 3.56 -13.08 32.58
N LYS A 190 3.00 -14.16 32.02
CA LYS A 190 1.55 -14.33 31.86
C LYS A 190 0.86 -14.08 33.20
N ILE A 191 -0.04 -13.11 33.24
CA ILE A 191 -0.80 -12.81 34.46
C ILE A 191 -1.57 -14.07 34.87
N LYS A 192 -1.20 -14.63 36.04
CA LYS A 192 -1.80 -15.84 36.60
C LYS A 192 -3.20 -15.52 37.15
N LYS A 193 -4.11 -16.48 37.05
CA LYS A 193 -5.40 -16.41 37.76
C LYS A 193 -5.13 -16.71 39.24
N SER A 194 -4.75 -15.72 40.04
CA SER A 194 -4.67 -15.90 41.51
C SER A 194 -6.05 -15.65 42.13
N GLY A 195 -6.43 -16.51 43.07
CA GLY A 195 -7.79 -16.72 43.56
C GLY A 195 -8.39 -15.63 44.45
N THR A 196 -8.33 -14.36 44.06
CA THR A 196 -9.06 -13.28 44.73
C THR A 196 -9.83 -12.45 43.72
N GLN A 197 -11.17 -12.59 43.78
CA GLN A 197 -12.19 -11.71 43.21
C GLN A 197 -12.17 -11.42 41.69
N GLY A 198 -11.91 -12.40 40.82
CA GLY A 198 -12.46 -12.45 39.44
C GLY A 198 -12.20 -11.31 38.44
N ALA A 199 -11.59 -10.19 38.84
CA ALA A 199 -11.42 -8.96 38.07
C ALA A 199 -9.92 -8.64 37.96
N VAL A 200 -9.50 -8.33 36.73
CA VAL A 200 -8.15 -7.85 36.43
C VAL A 200 -8.28 -6.39 36.02
N THR A 201 -7.63 -5.50 36.75
CA THR A 201 -7.54 -4.08 36.39
C THR A 201 -6.32 -3.86 35.49
N LEU A 202 -6.52 -3.21 34.35
CA LEU A 202 -5.45 -2.77 33.46
C LEU A 202 -5.43 -1.24 33.44
N GLU A 203 -4.32 -0.67 33.89
CA GLU A 203 -4.07 0.76 33.76
C GLU A 203 -3.55 1.07 32.36
N LEU A 204 -4.18 2.04 31.70
CA LEU A 204 -3.86 2.44 30.33
C LEU A 204 -3.40 3.90 30.29
N THR A 205 -2.43 4.17 29.43
CA THR A 205 -1.99 5.52 29.07
C THR A 205 -2.21 5.76 27.59
N GLN A 206 -2.33 7.03 27.19
CA GLN A 206 -2.51 7.40 25.78
C GLN A 206 -1.27 7.09 24.96
N ASN A 207 -1.49 6.62 23.74
CA ASN A 207 -0.43 6.43 22.75
C ASN A 207 -0.06 7.75 22.07
N LYS A 208 1.10 7.76 21.39
CA LYS A 208 1.54 8.91 20.60
C LYS A 208 0.57 9.13 19.43
N ASP A 209 0.15 10.37 19.22
CA ASP A 209 -0.63 10.74 18.04
C ASP A 209 0.27 10.95 16.83
N ILE A 210 0.54 9.86 16.11
CA ILE A 210 1.39 9.85 14.91
C ILE A 210 0.87 10.84 13.85
N LEU A 211 -0.45 10.95 13.66
CA LEU A 211 -1.02 11.84 12.63
C LEU A 211 -0.72 13.30 12.95
N LYS A 212 -0.90 13.69 14.22
CA LYS A 212 -0.56 15.03 14.72
C LYS A 212 0.93 15.30 14.60
N ALA A 213 1.76 14.35 15.01
CA ALA A 213 3.21 14.49 14.97
C ALA A 213 3.72 14.72 13.54
N ILE A 214 3.25 13.93 12.57
CA ILE A 214 3.57 14.13 11.15
C ILE A 214 3.03 15.49 10.69
N GLY A 215 1.79 15.85 11.02
CA GLY A 215 1.19 17.13 10.67
C GLY A 215 2.03 18.35 11.11
N LEU A 216 2.67 18.27 12.27
CA LEU A 216 3.54 19.32 12.82
C LEU A 216 4.96 19.31 12.26
N LYS A 217 5.47 18.14 11.83
CA LYS A 217 6.85 17.97 11.34
C LYS A 217 6.99 18.04 9.83
N LYS A 218 5.91 17.83 9.08
CA LYS A 218 5.95 17.77 7.61
C LYS A 218 6.42 19.09 7.00
N ARG A 219 7.13 18.99 5.89
CA ARG A 219 7.56 20.12 5.05
C ARG A 219 6.35 20.71 4.31
N LYS A 220 6.47 21.96 3.84
CA LYS A 220 5.38 22.67 3.15
C LYS A 220 4.86 21.92 1.90
N ASN A 221 5.76 21.24 1.18
CA ASN A 221 5.44 20.55 -0.07
C ASN A 221 5.03 19.07 0.14
N GLN A 222 4.73 18.68 1.38
CA GLN A 222 4.27 17.33 1.71
C GLN A 222 2.76 17.28 1.93
N TYR A 223 2.12 16.33 1.25
CA TYR A 223 0.68 16.13 1.28
C TYR A 223 0.33 15.05 2.29
N LEU A 224 -0.37 15.45 3.36
CA LEU A 224 -0.77 14.54 4.42
C LEU A 224 -2.25 14.19 4.30
N VAL A 225 -2.53 12.90 4.12
CA VAL A 225 -3.87 12.34 4.03
C VAL A 225 -4.15 11.52 5.29
N GLY A 226 -5.20 11.87 6.01
CA GLY A 226 -5.67 11.12 7.18
C GLY A 226 -6.87 10.24 6.85
N PHE A 227 -7.16 9.27 7.73
CA PHE A 227 -8.39 8.50 7.73
C PHE A 227 -9.20 8.76 9.01
N ALA A 228 -10.52 8.70 8.88
CA ALA A 228 -11.45 8.79 9.99
C ALA A 228 -12.58 7.75 9.83
N ALA A 229 -12.76 6.93 10.86
CA ALA A 229 -13.94 6.09 11.01
C ALA A 229 -14.88 6.80 11.99
N GLU A 230 -16.07 7.17 11.53
CA GLU A 230 -17.04 7.90 12.37
C GLU A 230 -18.44 7.26 12.29
N THR A 231 -19.23 7.39 13.35
CA THR A 231 -20.55 6.73 13.45
C THR A 231 -21.73 7.68 13.35
N ARG A 232 -21.53 9.00 13.56
CA ARG A 232 -22.63 9.98 13.63
C ARG A 232 -22.39 11.21 12.76
N ASP A 233 -21.52 12.14 13.17
CA ASP A 233 -21.36 13.46 12.54
C ASP A 233 -20.07 13.56 11.71
N LEU A 234 -20.06 12.84 10.59
CA LEU A 234 -18.84 12.57 9.82
C LEU A 234 -18.17 13.84 9.27
N GLU A 235 -18.92 14.86 8.88
CA GLU A 235 -18.38 16.08 8.26
C GLU A 235 -17.73 17.02 9.28
N THR A 236 -18.44 17.36 10.37
CA THR A 236 -17.91 18.24 11.41
C THR A 236 -16.62 17.68 12.03
N TYR A 237 -16.60 16.38 12.34
CA TYR A 237 -15.41 15.72 12.89
C TYR A 237 -14.27 15.60 11.87
N ALA A 238 -14.58 15.35 10.59
CA ALA A 238 -13.58 15.27 9.54
C ALA A 238 -12.85 16.61 9.38
N VAL A 239 -13.58 17.71 9.20
CA VAL A 239 -13.00 19.05 9.00
C VAL A 239 -12.20 19.49 10.23
N GLY A 240 -12.77 19.35 11.43
CA GLY A 240 -12.06 19.69 12.66
C GLY A 240 -10.79 18.86 12.89
N LYS A 241 -10.77 17.59 12.45
CA LYS A 241 -9.57 16.75 12.49
C LYS A 241 -8.53 17.19 11.45
N MET A 242 -8.95 17.63 10.26
CA MET A 242 -8.04 18.16 9.25
C MET A 242 -7.27 19.38 9.77
N GLU A 243 -7.95 20.35 10.37
CA GLU A 243 -7.32 21.56 10.92
C GLU A 243 -6.34 21.22 12.05
N LYS A 244 -6.80 20.47 13.05
CA LYS A 244 -6.00 20.09 14.23
C LYS A 244 -4.75 19.27 13.87
N LYS A 245 -4.80 18.52 12.77
CA LYS A 245 -3.72 17.63 12.33
C LYS A 245 -3.00 18.12 11.07
N GLN A 246 -3.31 19.32 10.59
CA GLN A 246 -2.69 19.94 9.40
C GLN A 246 -2.80 19.07 8.14
N LEU A 247 -3.94 18.40 7.94
CA LEU A 247 -4.15 17.51 6.80
C LEU A 247 -4.45 18.30 5.52
N TYR A 248 -3.99 17.77 4.39
CA TYR A 248 -4.48 18.20 3.09
C TYR A 248 -5.84 17.57 2.78
N MET A 249 -6.00 16.30 3.13
CA MET A 249 -7.22 15.54 2.87
C MET A 249 -7.53 14.61 4.03
N ILE A 250 -8.81 14.35 4.28
CA ILE A 250 -9.24 13.24 5.12
C ILE A 250 -10.24 12.35 4.39
N VAL A 251 -9.99 11.04 4.48
CA VAL A 251 -10.88 10.01 3.96
C VAL A 251 -11.72 9.52 5.12
N ALA A 252 -13.02 9.80 5.06
CA ALA A 252 -13.94 9.47 6.15
C ALA A 252 -14.89 8.34 5.74
N ASN A 253 -14.98 7.31 6.56
CA ASN A 253 -15.86 6.17 6.33
C ASN A 253 -16.86 5.98 7.49
N ILE A 254 -18.11 5.66 7.17
CA ILE A 254 -19.12 5.30 8.17
C ILE A 254 -18.98 3.81 8.48
N VAL A 255 -18.51 3.49 9.68
CA VAL A 255 -18.38 2.11 10.17
C VAL A 255 -19.70 1.69 10.82
N GLY A 256 -20.24 0.52 10.44
CA GLY A 256 -21.44 -0.06 11.09
C GLY A 256 -22.68 -0.22 10.20
N LYS A 257 -22.65 0.22 8.93
CA LYS A 257 -23.65 -0.19 7.93
C LYS A 257 -23.12 -1.43 7.18
N SER A 258 -24.01 -2.35 6.84
CA SER A 258 -23.67 -3.63 6.18
C SER A 258 -22.81 -3.38 4.92
N GLY A 259 -21.63 -3.99 4.88
CA GLY A 259 -20.69 -3.90 3.75
C GLY A 259 -19.60 -2.83 3.84
N SER A 260 -19.63 -1.88 4.78
CA SER A 260 -18.55 -0.87 4.97
C SER A 260 -17.82 -1.08 6.30
N GLY A 261 -16.57 -1.58 6.25
CA GLY A 261 -15.81 -1.81 7.48
C GLY A 261 -14.40 -2.36 7.29
N PHE A 262 -13.71 -2.56 8.40
CA PHE A 262 -12.29 -2.93 8.42
C PHE A 262 -11.98 -4.23 7.67
N LYS A 263 -12.85 -5.25 7.72
CA LYS A 263 -12.62 -6.57 7.12
C LYS A 263 -13.19 -6.76 5.71
N ALA A 264 -14.17 -5.93 5.31
CA ALA A 264 -14.82 -6.03 4.00
C ALA A 264 -13.85 -5.71 2.84
N ASP A 265 -14.14 -6.19 1.63
CA ASP A 265 -13.36 -5.88 0.42
C ASP A 265 -13.80 -4.58 -0.25
N THR A 266 -14.94 -4.05 0.17
CA THR A 266 -15.51 -2.79 -0.28
C THR A 266 -15.45 -1.72 0.80
N ASN A 267 -15.55 -0.46 0.37
CA ASN A 267 -15.65 0.68 1.28
C ASN A 267 -16.51 1.77 0.63
N LYS A 268 -17.25 2.50 1.47
CA LYS A 268 -18.00 3.70 1.08
C LYS A 268 -17.39 4.85 1.88
N VAL A 269 -16.84 5.84 1.19
CA VAL A 269 -16.07 6.91 1.83
C VAL A 269 -16.48 8.27 1.29
N LYS A 270 -16.31 9.30 2.11
CA LYS A 270 -16.30 10.69 1.66
C LYS A 270 -14.89 11.24 1.75
N LEU A 271 -14.47 11.95 0.72
CA LEU A 271 -13.20 12.67 0.69
C LEU A 271 -13.48 14.13 1.00
N PHE A 272 -12.79 14.68 1.99
CA PHE A 272 -12.78 16.11 2.28
C PHE A 272 -11.37 16.62 2.07
N THR A 273 -11.22 17.63 1.22
CA THR A 273 -9.94 18.26 0.91
C THR A 273 -9.88 19.69 1.45
N ARG A 274 -8.66 20.20 1.64
CA ARG A 274 -8.40 21.50 2.29
C ARG A 274 -8.94 22.70 1.51
N ASP A 275 -9.19 22.55 0.22
CA ASP A 275 -9.85 23.54 -0.64
C ASP A 275 -11.38 23.57 -0.45
N GLY A 276 -11.93 22.74 0.45
CA GLY A 276 -13.36 22.67 0.74
C GLY A 276 -14.14 21.72 -0.17
N GLN A 277 -13.49 21.03 -1.11
CA GLN A 277 -14.17 20.04 -1.95
C GLN A 277 -14.55 18.80 -1.12
N VAL A 278 -15.80 18.36 -1.32
CA VAL A 278 -16.35 17.14 -0.73
C VAL A 278 -16.76 16.19 -1.86
N THR A 279 -16.19 14.99 -1.88
CA THR A 279 -16.53 13.96 -2.87
C THR A 279 -17.11 12.74 -2.18
N ASP A 280 -18.37 12.41 -2.47
CA ASP A 280 -19.02 11.17 -1.99
C ASP A 280 -18.71 10.02 -2.95
N LEU A 281 -17.98 9.02 -2.48
CA LEU A 281 -17.65 7.83 -3.24
C LEU A 281 -18.66 6.72 -2.93
N PRO A 282 -19.33 6.13 -3.95
CA PRO A 282 -20.25 5.03 -3.72
C PRO A 282 -19.53 3.81 -3.14
N LEU A 283 -20.31 2.83 -2.68
CA LEU A 283 -19.73 1.55 -2.24
C LEU A 283 -18.98 0.91 -3.42
N MET A 284 -17.67 0.78 -3.30
CA MET A 284 -16.80 0.23 -4.34
C MET A 284 -15.68 -0.60 -3.70
N THR A 285 -14.91 -1.33 -4.51
CA THR A 285 -13.78 -2.11 -4.00
C THR A 285 -12.71 -1.18 -3.39
N LYS A 286 -11.96 -1.68 -2.42
CA LYS A 286 -10.85 -0.92 -1.81
C LYS A 286 -9.80 -0.46 -2.83
N GLU A 287 -9.60 -1.22 -3.91
CA GLU A 287 -8.74 -0.81 -5.03
C GLU A 287 -9.29 0.41 -5.77
N LYS A 288 -10.59 0.44 -6.10
CA LYS A 288 -11.22 1.61 -6.71
C LYS A 288 -11.18 2.84 -5.78
N VAL A 289 -11.41 2.63 -4.48
CA VAL A 289 -11.25 3.71 -3.47
C VAL A 289 -9.81 4.22 -3.44
N ALA A 290 -8.81 3.33 -3.49
CA ALA A 290 -7.40 3.69 -3.49
C ALA A 290 -7.04 4.58 -4.69
N HIS A 291 -7.48 4.23 -5.90
CA HIS A 291 -7.28 5.07 -7.08
C HIS A 291 -7.97 6.43 -6.95
N ALA A 292 -9.22 6.48 -6.48
CA ALA A 292 -9.95 7.73 -6.30
C ALA A 292 -9.28 8.67 -5.27
N ILE A 293 -8.73 8.12 -4.18
CA ILE A 293 -7.93 8.87 -3.20
C ILE A 293 -6.69 9.46 -3.87
N LEU A 294 -5.96 8.64 -4.63
CA LEU A 294 -4.75 9.09 -5.30
C LEU A 294 -5.06 10.11 -6.40
N ASP A 295 -6.19 10.02 -7.09
CA ASP A 295 -6.63 11.04 -8.06
C ASP A 295 -6.86 12.40 -7.40
N ALA A 296 -7.51 12.42 -6.23
CA ALA A 296 -7.70 13.63 -5.46
C ALA A 296 -6.36 14.23 -4.97
N VAL A 297 -5.38 13.39 -4.63
CA VAL A 297 -4.03 13.84 -4.27
C VAL A 297 -3.28 14.38 -5.49
N VAL A 298 -3.28 13.69 -6.63
CA VAL A 298 -2.54 14.10 -7.83
C VAL A 298 -3.02 15.46 -8.36
N ARG A 299 -4.33 15.74 -8.33
CA ARG A 299 -4.88 17.07 -8.67
C ARG A 299 -4.28 18.22 -7.84
N ALA A 300 -3.79 17.91 -6.64
CA ALA A 300 -3.22 18.89 -5.72
C ALA A 300 -1.71 19.07 -5.85
N VAL A 301 -1.02 18.03 -6.36
CA VAL A 301 0.43 17.92 -6.47
C VAL A 301 0.93 18.37 -7.86
N SER A 302 0.04 18.32 -8.86
CA SER A 302 0.27 18.80 -10.23
C SER A 302 0.13 20.32 -10.32
#